data_AF-A0A455VEK9-F1
#
_entry.id   AF-A0A455VEK9-F1
#
_cell.length_a   1.000
_cell.length_b   1.000
_cell.length_c   1.000
_cell.angle_alpha   90.00
_cell.angle_beta   90.00
_cell.angle_gamma   90.00
#
_symmetry.space_group_name_H-M   'P 1'
#
loop_
_entity.id
_entity.type
_entity.pdbx_description
1 polymer ?
#
loop_
_entity_poly.entity_id
_entity_poly.type
_entity_poly.pdbx_seq_one_letter_code
_entity_poly.pdbx_strand_id
1 'polypeptide(L)'
;MSIRLAEMLERRSALLNHSGHFYCERMHSLTDFIDDVGEGNGLYQLYLKPELQPLKRYDLKYWPGIADILRSLGMEDVNVTCADEATEAIIKARRPSLMDFFRELFNRIDEHKTGHWYSLPRTFKLSDGALATICNITRDLPPDEVIDAAYVKRTRHRLKEQGFSTVW
;
A
#
# COMPACT_ATOMS: atom_id res chain seq x y z
N MET A 1 -1.27 -11.90 17.90
CA MET A 1 0.20 -12.02 18.09
C MET A 1 0.78 -10.92 18.98
N SER A 2 0.27 -9.66 18.94
CA SER A 2 0.85 -8.55 19.72
C SER A 2 0.72 -8.68 21.24
N ILE A 3 -0.34 -9.31 21.76
CA ILE A 3 -0.58 -9.45 23.21
C ILE A 3 0.56 -10.22 23.91
N ARG A 4 0.94 -11.38 23.36
CA ARG A 4 2.02 -12.21 23.92
C ARG A 4 3.38 -11.50 23.88
N LEU A 5 3.63 -10.69 22.86
CA LEU A 5 4.85 -9.88 22.76
C LEU A 5 4.85 -8.74 23.79
N ALA A 6 3.71 -8.08 23.99
CA ALA A 6 3.55 -7.03 25.00
C ALA A 6 3.81 -7.58 26.42
N GLU A 7 3.24 -8.73 26.76
CA GLU A 7 3.47 -9.41 28.05
C GLU A 7 4.95 -9.75 28.29
N MET A 8 5.65 -10.21 27.25
CA MET A 8 7.10 -10.49 27.34
C MET A 8 7.92 -9.22 27.58
N LEU A 9 7.52 -8.10 26.96
CA LEU A 9 8.20 -6.81 27.13
C LEU A 9 7.93 -6.18 28.50
N GLU A 10 6.73 -6.33 29.05
CA GLU A 10 6.43 -5.92 30.43
C GLU A 10 7.27 -6.72 31.43
N ARG A 11 7.36 -8.04 31.25
CA ARG A 11 8.18 -8.88 32.11
C ARG A 11 9.67 -8.53 32.02
N ARG A 12 10.17 -8.20 30.82
CA ARG A 12 11.52 -7.66 30.62
C ARG A 12 11.71 -6.33 31.38
N SER A 13 10.78 -5.39 31.24
CA SER A 13 10.84 -4.09 31.93
C SER A 13 10.84 -4.26 33.45
N ALA A 14 10.00 -5.15 33.99
CA ALA A 14 9.97 -5.46 35.41
C ALA A 14 11.31 -6.02 35.91
N LEU A 15 11.94 -6.94 35.17
CA LEU A 15 13.24 -7.50 35.52
C LEU A 15 14.34 -6.42 35.50
N LEU A 16 14.39 -5.59 34.46
CA LEU A 16 15.40 -4.53 34.34
C LEU A 16 15.23 -3.44 35.42
N ASN A 17 14.00 -3.15 35.84
CA ASN A 17 13.72 -2.13 36.87
C ASN A 17 13.90 -2.63 38.31
N HIS A 18 13.76 -3.93 38.57
CA HIS A 18 13.81 -4.50 39.94
C HIS A 18 15.13 -5.20 40.28
N SER A 19 15.95 -5.53 39.28
CA SER A 19 17.19 -6.28 39.50
C SER A 19 18.37 -5.62 38.79
N GLY A 20 19.29 -5.03 39.56
CA GLY A 20 20.51 -4.41 39.04
C GLY A 20 21.51 -5.38 38.40
N HIS A 21 21.17 -6.67 38.32
CA HIS A 21 21.98 -7.73 37.71
C HIS A 21 21.61 -8.02 36.25
N PHE A 22 20.48 -7.49 35.77
CA PHE A 22 20.04 -7.69 34.40
C PHE A 22 20.17 -6.40 33.62
N TYR A 23 20.84 -6.48 32.48
CA TYR A 23 20.97 -5.39 31.53
C TYR A 23 20.66 -5.92 30.13
N CYS A 24 20.09 -5.06 29.29
CA CYS A 24 19.94 -5.34 27.87
C CYS A 24 20.86 -4.43 27.08
N GLU A 25 21.78 -5.02 26.32
CA GLU A 25 22.77 -4.28 25.54
C GLU A 25 22.18 -3.53 24.33
N ARG A 26 20.98 -3.91 23.87
CA ARG A 26 20.31 -3.30 22.72
C ARG A 26 18.83 -3.06 22.96
N MET A 27 18.31 -2.05 22.25
CA MET A 27 16.87 -1.81 22.05
C MET A 27 16.09 -1.72 23.37
N HIS A 28 16.49 -0.76 24.20
CA HIS A 28 15.86 -0.52 25.50
C HIS A 28 14.98 0.74 25.48
N SER A 29 15.38 1.76 24.73
CA SER A 29 14.57 2.97 24.53
C SER A 29 13.84 2.92 23.18
N LEU A 30 12.69 3.61 23.11
CA LEU A 30 11.95 3.82 21.86
C LEU A 30 12.86 4.44 20.78
N THR A 31 13.73 5.38 21.16
CA THR A 31 14.63 6.05 20.22
C THR A 31 15.65 5.12 19.58
N ASP A 32 16.03 4.03 20.25
CA ASP A 32 16.95 3.04 19.67
C ASP A 32 16.28 2.24 18.56
N PHE A 33 14.97 1.93 18.72
CA PHE A 33 14.20 1.30 17.65
C PHE A 33 14.03 2.22 16.44
N ILE A 34 13.76 3.52 16.68
CA ILE A 34 13.61 4.51 15.61
C ILE A 34 14.95 4.70 14.87
N ASP A 35 16.07 4.75 15.59
CA ASP A 35 17.40 4.87 14.98
C ASP A 35 17.77 3.66 14.11
N ASP A 36 17.45 2.45 14.58
CA ASP A 36 17.73 1.18 13.89
C ASP A 36 16.94 1.08 12.58
N VAL A 37 15.62 1.30 12.61
CA VAL A 37 14.80 1.27 11.39
C VAL A 37 15.05 2.47 10.48
N GLY A 38 15.52 3.58 11.05
CA GLY A 38 15.79 4.82 10.34
C GLY A 38 17.12 4.83 9.59
N GLU A 39 17.99 3.82 9.75
CA GLU A 39 19.33 3.78 9.16
C GLU A 39 19.30 3.98 7.63
N GLY A 40 18.37 3.32 6.94
CA GLY A 40 18.20 3.44 5.49
C GLY A 40 17.42 4.66 5.01
N ASN A 41 16.86 5.47 5.90
CA ASN A 41 16.03 6.62 5.55
C ASN A 41 16.83 7.93 5.63
N GLY A 42 17.25 8.44 4.47
CA GLY A 42 18.05 9.67 4.39
C GLY A 42 17.38 10.91 5.00
N LEU A 43 16.05 11.04 4.89
CA LEU A 43 15.32 12.15 5.52
C LEU A 43 15.34 12.05 7.04
N TYR A 44 15.21 10.83 7.56
CA TYR A 44 15.35 10.59 9.00
C TYR A 44 16.75 10.97 9.47
N GLN A 45 17.81 10.47 8.81
CA GLN A 45 19.19 10.73 9.20
C GLN A 45 19.55 12.22 9.17
N LEU A 46 19.08 12.96 8.15
CA LEU A 46 19.44 14.37 7.95
C LEU A 46 18.64 15.34 8.82
N TYR A 47 17.35 15.08 9.02
CA TYR A 47 16.45 16.08 9.63
C TYR A 47 15.92 15.66 10.99
N LEU A 48 15.51 14.41 11.16
CA LEU A 48 14.81 13.98 12.37
C LEU A 48 15.77 13.47 13.46
N LYS A 49 16.80 12.72 13.06
CA LYS A 49 17.78 12.16 14.00
C LYS A 49 18.50 13.24 14.82
N PRO A 50 18.98 14.36 14.24
CA PRO A 50 19.63 15.41 15.04
C PRO A 50 18.70 16.04 16.09
N GLU A 51 17.40 16.14 15.81
CA GLU A 51 16.39 16.66 16.74
C GLU A 51 16.00 15.64 17.82
N LEU A 52 16.05 14.34 17.49
CA LEU A 52 15.72 13.25 18.40
C LEU A 52 16.84 12.97 19.42
N GLN A 53 18.10 13.16 19.03
CA GLN A 53 19.28 12.89 19.88
C GLN A 53 19.26 13.66 21.21
N PRO A 54 18.98 14.98 21.24
CA PRO A 54 18.84 15.74 22.49
C PRO A 54 17.78 15.17 23.43
N LEU A 55 16.75 14.50 22.90
CA LEU A 55 15.67 13.94 23.71
C LEU A 55 16.05 12.61 24.37
N LYS A 56 17.12 11.92 23.91
CA LYS A 56 17.65 10.72 24.57
C LYS A 56 18.17 10.96 25.99
N ARG A 57 18.39 12.22 26.37
CA ARG A 57 18.81 12.59 27.73
C ARG A 57 17.74 12.34 28.80
N TYR A 58 16.47 12.23 28.40
CA TYR A 58 15.37 11.97 29.31
C TYR A 58 15.29 10.47 29.61
N ASP A 59 15.23 10.16 30.90
CA ASP A 59 15.06 8.81 31.41
C ASP A 59 13.74 8.17 30.93
N LEU A 60 13.66 6.84 30.91
CA LEU A 60 12.57 6.07 30.30
C LEU A 60 11.22 6.33 30.95
N LYS A 61 11.19 6.79 32.20
CA LYS A 61 9.97 7.22 32.88
C LYS A 61 9.25 8.40 32.20
N TYR A 62 9.95 9.14 31.35
CA TYR A 62 9.39 10.26 30.57
C TYR A 62 8.89 9.83 29.19
N TRP A 63 9.20 8.60 28.76
CA TRP A 63 8.81 8.05 27.47
C TRP A 63 7.72 6.99 27.63
N PRO A 64 6.82 6.83 26.66
CA PRO A 64 5.87 5.73 26.69
C PRO A 64 6.60 4.38 26.68
N GLY A 65 6.09 3.42 27.46
CA GLY A 65 6.60 2.05 27.44
C GLY A 65 6.36 1.41 26.08
N ILE A 66 7.35 0.65 25.57
CA ILE A 66 7.22 -0.05 24.28
C ILE A 66 6.03 -1.02 24.28
N ALA A 67 5.75 -1.66 25.41
CA ALA A 67 4.59 -2.54 25.56
C ALA A 67 3.26 -1.77 25.42
N ASP A 68 3.18 -0.55 25.93
CA ASP A 68 1.98 0.30 25.83
C ASP A 68 1.77 0.77 24.38
N ILE A 69 2.85 1.12 23.68
CA ILE A 69 2.80 1.46 22.25
C ILE A 69 2.29 0.26 21.43
N LEU A 70 2.81 -0.94 21.67
CA LEU A 70 2.37 -2.15 20.98
C LEU A 70 0.93 -2.53 21.28
N ARG A 71 0.48 -2.29 22.52
CA ARG A 71 -0.93 -2.48 22.90
C ARG A 71 -1.82 -1.48 22.16
N SER A 72 -1.42 -0.21 22.10
CA SER A 72 -2.13 0.82 21.34
C SER A 72 -2.24 0.45 19.86
N LEU A 73 -1.13 0.07 19.21
CA LEU A 73 -1.10 -0.40 17.82
C LEU A 73 -1.98 -1.65 17.61
N GLY A 74 -1.98 -2.57 18.57
CA GLY A 74 -2.77 -3.79 18.49
C GLY A 74 -4.27 -3.59 18.73
N MET A 75 -4.68 -2.46 19.30
CA MET A 75 -6.09 -2.10 19.53
C MET A 75 -6.66 -1.21 18.41
N GLU A 76 -5.80 -0.68 17.54
CA GLU A 76 -6.23 0.10 16.38
C GLU A 76 -6.89 -0.83 15.35
N ASP A 77 -8.19 -0.64 15.12
CA ASP A 77 -8.89 -1.24 13.98
C ASP A 77 -8.36 -0.54 12.73
N VAL A 78 -7.30 -1.09 12.12
CA VAL A 78 -6.73 -0.59 10.86
C VAL A 78 -7.71 -0.90 9.74
N ASN A 79 -8.78 -0.12 9.66
CA ASN A 79 -9.66 -0.10 8.52
C ASN A 79 -8.99 0.71 7.42
N VAL A 80 -8.40 0.01 6.45
CA VAL A 80 -7.96 0.63 5.20
C VAL A 80 -9.20 1.12 4.47
N THR A 81 -9.47 2.42 4.57
CA THR A 81 -10.52 3.07 3.79
C THR A 81 -10.00 3.40 2.41
N CYS A 82 -10.83 3.21 1.40
CA CYS A 82 -10.50 3.60 0.04
C CYS A 82 -10.63 5.13 -0.07
N ALA A 83 -9.72 5.77 -0.81
CA ALA A 83 -9.71 7.23 -0.95
C ALA A 83 -10.95 7.77 -1.67
N ASP A 84 -11.61 6.94 -2.47
CA ASP A 84 -12.84 7.26 -3.18
C ASP A 84 -13.71 6.01 -3.39
N GLU A 85 -14.99 6.26 -3.68
CA GLU A 85 -16.03 5.24 -3.91
C GLU A 85 -15.72 4.36 -5.14
N ALA A 86 -14.99 4.88 -6.13
CA ALA A 86 -14.57 4.11 -7.30
C ALA A 86 -13.51 3.07 -6.93
N THR A 87 -12.52 3.46 -6.13
CA THR A 87 -11.46 2.60 -5.59
C THR A 87 -12.06 1.55 -4.67
N GLU A 88 -13.04 1.93 -3.86
CA GLU A 88 -13.79 1.01 -3.00
C GLU A 88 -14.56 -0.04 -3.82
N ALA A 89 -15.27 0.39 -4.87
CA ALA A 89 -15.98 -0.51 -5.77
C ALA A 89 -15.03 -1.48 -6.47
N ILE A 90 -13.85 -1.02 -6.89
CA ILE A 90 -12.82 -1.85 -7.55
C ILE A 90 -12.24 -2.89 -6.57
N ILE A 91 -11.97 -2.50 -5.33
CA ILE A 91 -11.39 -3.38 -4.30
C ILE A 91 -12.43 -4.38 -3.76
N LYS A 92 -13.67 -3.92 -3.52
CA LYS A 92 -14.77 -4.75 -2.97
C LYS A 92 -15.48 -5.60 -4.03
N ALA A 93 -15.31 -5.32 -5.31
CA ALA A 93 -15.76 -6.22 -6.37
C ALA A 93 -15.01 -7.55 -6.26
N ARG A 94 -15.68 -8.54 -5.67
CA ARG A 94 -15.26 -9.94 -5.52
C ARG A 94 -14.80 -10.48 -6.88
N ARG A 95 -13.49 -10.43 -7.11
CA ARG A 95 -12.81 -10.58 -8.41
C ARG A 95 -13.40 -9.64 -9.46
N PRO A 96 -12.79 -8.47 -9.74
CA PRO A 96 -13.14 -7.72 -10.93
C PRO A 96 -12.99 -8.69 -12.09
N SER A 97 -14.09 -9.04 -12.74
CA SER A 97 -13.99 -9.90 -13.90
C SER A 97 -13.07 -9.16 -14.88
N LEU A 98 -12.19 -9.88 -15.56
CA LEU A 98 -11.28 -9.25 -16.52
C LEU A 98 -12.05 -8.38 -17.54
N MET A 99 -13.32 -8.72 -17.77
CA MET A 99 -14.28 -7.96 -18.55
C MET A 99 -14.68 -6.62 -17.94
N ASP A 100 -14.88 -6.52 -16.62
CA ASP A 100 -15.17 -5.25 -15.96
C ASP A 100 -13.95 -4.33 -15.98
N PHE A 101 -12.74 -4.88 -15.84
CA PHE A 101 -11.50 -4.15 -16.05
C PHE A 101 -11.43 -3.57 -17.47
N PHE A 102 -11.64 -4.39 -18.51
CA PHE A 102 -11.63 -3.90 -19.89
C PHE A 102 -12.73 -2.88 -20.15
N ARG A 103 -13.92 -3.06 -19.58
CA ARG A 103 -15.03 -2.12 -19.69
C ARG A 103 -14.65 -0.75 -19.14
N GLU A 104 -14.11 -0.71 -17.92
CA GLU A 104 -13.72 0.55 -17.27
C GLU A 104 -12.52 1.20 -17.95
N LEU A 105 -11.49 0.41 -18.29
CA LEU A 105 -10.32 0.87 -19.03
C LEU A 105 -10.73 1.51 -20.36
N PHE A 106 -11.66 0.88 -21.07
CA PHE A 106 -12.26 1.48 -22.24
C PHE A 106 -12.92 2.78 -21.81
N ASN A 107 -14.00 2.80 -21.04
CA ASN A 107 -14.72 4.05 -20.68
C ASN A 107 -13.80 5.25 -20.38
N ARG A 108 -12.77 5.06 -19.55
CA ARG A 108 -11.76 6.08 -19.23
C ARG A 108 -11.01 6.62 -20.45
N ILE A 109 -10.58 5.76 -21.36
CA ILE A 109 -9.93 6.17 -22.61
C ILE A 109 -10.85 7.08 -23.44
N ASP A 110 -12.17 6.85 -23.49
CA ASP A 110 -13.12 7.65 -24.31
C ASP A 110 -13.49 8.96 -23.61
N GLU A 111 -13.65 8.93 -22.28
CA GLU A 111 -13.75 10.14 -21.46
C GLU A 111 -12.57 11.09 -21.72
N HIS A 112 -11.38 10.54 -21.94
CA HIS A 112 -10.18 11.31 -22.26
C HIS A 112 -9.99 11.62 -23.75
N LYS A 113 -10.85 11.17 -24.67
CA LYS A 113 -10.81 11.49 -26.11
C LYS A 113 -11.54 12.79 -26.46
N THR A 114 -11.22 13.89 -25.78
CA THR A 114 -11.94 15.16 -26.01
C THR A 114 -11.38 15.96 -27.19
N GLY A 115 -10.10 15.77 -27.54
CA GLY A 115 -9.39 16.49 -28.62
C GLY A 115 -8.82 17.85 -28.21
N HIS A 116 -8.80 18.18 -26.92
CA HIS A 116 -8.08 19.30 -26.33
C HIS A 116 -6.58 19.03 -26.11
N TRP A 117 -5.81 20.10 -25.82
CA TRP A 117 -4.35 20.13 -25.74
C TRP A 117 -3.71 19.11 -24.79
N TYR A 118 -4.44 18.66 -23.76
CA TYR A 118 -3.99 17.66 -22.77
C TYR A 118 -4.79 16.35 -22.81
N SER A 119 -5.58 16.14 -23.85
CA SER A 119 -6.47 14.98 -23.99
C SER A 119 -6.03 14.10 -25.15
N LEU A 120 -6.53 12.87 -25.18
CA LEU A 120 -6.30 11.98 -26.30
C LEU A 120 -6.98 12.55 -27.56
N PRO A 121 -6.32 12.44 -28.73
CA PRO A 121 -6.97 12.73 -30.00
C PRO A 121 -8.28 11.94 -30.13
N ARG A 122 -9.33 12.53 -30.71
CA ARG A 122 -10.62 11.84 -30.93
C ARG A 122 -10.48 10.56 -31.75
N THR A 123 -9.44 10.49 -32.58
CA THR A 123 -9.11 9.34 -33.44
C THR A 123 -8.13 8.36 -32.79
N PHE A 124 -7.71 8.59 -31.54
CA PHE A 124 -6.76 7.73 -30.84
C PHE A 124 -7.33 6.32 -30.70
N LYS A 125 -6.55 5.31 -31.08
CA LYS A 125 -6.93 3.90 -30.95
C LYS A 125 -5.75 3.10 -30.42
N LEU A 126 -6.00 2.24 -29.44
CA LEU A 126 -5.03 1.23 -29.03
C LEU A 126 -5.28 -0.06 -29.80
N SER A 127 -4.18 -0.69 -30.21
CA SER A 127 -4.21 -2.06 -30.74
C SER A 127 -4.55 -3.05 -29.62
N ASP A 128 -5.11 -4.18 -29.99
CA ASP A 128 -5.44 -5.24 -29.03
C ASP A 128 -4.18 -5.76 -28.31
N GLY A 129 -3.02 -5.75 -28.98
CA GLY A 129 -1.74 -6.08 -28.37
C GLY A 129 -1.27 -5.05 -27.33
N ALA A 130 -1.41 -3.75 -27.62
CA ALA A 130 -1.06 -2.71 -26.64
C ALA A 130 -1.96 -2.77 -25.40
N LEU A 131 -3.26 -3.04 -25.59
CA LEU A 131 -4.22 -3.24 -24.49
C LEU A 131 -3.88 -4.48 -23.65
N ALA A 132 -3.47 -5.57 -24.29
CA ALA A 132 -3.01 -6.77 -23.59
C ALA A 132 -1.78 -6.47 -22.72
N THR A 133 -0.78 -5.78 -23.28
CA THR A 133 0.41 -5.35 -22.54
C THR A 133 0.07 -4.47 -21.33
N ILE A 134 -0.77 -3.45 -21.52
CA ILE A 134 -1.23 -2.57 -20.43
C ILE A 134 -1.94 -3.38 -19.35
N CYS A 135 -2.80 -4.33 -19.73
CA CYS A 135 -3.50 -5.17 -18.78
C CYS A 135 -2.53 -6.04 -17.99
N ASN A 136 -1.62 -6.76 -18.66
CA ASN A 136 -0.63 -7.62 -18.00
C ASN A 136 0.24 -6.85 -17.00
N ILE A 137 0.67 -5.63 -17.35
CA ILE A 137 1.48 -4.77 -16.47
C ILE A 137 0.65 -4.24 -15.29
N THR A 138 -0.54 -3.69 -15.54
CA THR A 138 -1.35 -3.06 -14.49
C THR A 138 -1.97 -4.07 -13.52
N ARG A 139 -2.17 -5.31 -13.98
CA ARG A 139 -2.73 -6.41 -13.19
C ARG A 139 -1.70 -7.32 -12.55
N ASP A 140 -0.42 -7.16 -12.90
CA ASP A 140 0.69 -8.02 -12.47
C ASP A 140 0.34 -9.51 -12.58
N LEU A 141 -0.14 -9.91 -13.78
CA LEU A 141 -0.61 -11.28 -14.00
C LEU A 141 0.57 -12.25 -14.05
N PRO A 142 0.45 -13.44 -13.44
CA PRO A 142 1.49 -14.45 -13.49
C PRO A 142 1.66 -15.00 -14.94
N PRO A 143 2.82 -15.58 -15.27
CA PRO A 143 3.15 -16.00 -16.64
C PRO A 143 2.15 -16.96 -17.30
N ASP A 144 1.41 -17.72 -16.50
CA ASP A 144 0.38 -18.68 -16.92
C ASP A 144 -0.99 -18.04 -17.20
N GLU A 145 -1.22 -16.81 -16.74
CA GLU A 145 -2.48 -16.06 -16.92
C GLU A 145 -2.33 -14.84 -17.86
N VAL A 146 -1.19 -14.73 -18.54
CA VAL A 146 -0.90 -13.61 -19.46
C VAL A 146 -1.96 -13.51 -20.54
N ILE A 147 -2.51 -12.31 -20.69
CA ILE A 147 -3.52 -12.00 -21.70
C ILE A 147 -2.82 -11.73 -23.02
N ASP A 148 -3.37 -12.32 -24.08
CA ASP A 148 -2.93 -12.10 -25.46
C ASP A 148 -3.87 -11.13 -26.21
N ALA A 149 -3.42 -10.68 -27.38
CA ALA A 149 -4.23 -9.81 -28.24
C ALA A 149 -5.55 -10.48 -28.67
N ALA A 150 -5.58 -11.81 -28.80
CA ALA A 150 -6.76 -12.55 -29.23
C ALA A 150 -7.87 -12.52 -28.17
N TYR A 151 -7.51 -12.61 -26.89
CA TYR A 151 -8.42 -12.45 -25.77
C TYR A 151 -9.03 -11.05 -25.75
N VAL A 152 -8.20 -10.01 -25.90
CA VAL A 152 -8.69 -8.61 -25.92
C VAL A 152 -9.67 -8.42 -27.07
N LYS A 153 -9.35 -8.94 -28.26
CA LYS A 153 -10.24 -8.89 -29.43
C LYS A 153 -11.60 -9.53 -29.17
N ARG A 154 -11.64 -10.72 -28.57
CA ARG A 154 -12.90 -11.40 -28.19
C ARG A 154 -13.70 -10.57 -27.18
N THR A 155 -13.02 -9.96 -26.22
CA THR A 155 -13.64 -9.12 -25.20
C THR A 155 -14.24 -7.86 -25.79
N ARG A 156 -13.53 -7.19 -26.71
CA ARG A 156 -14.06 -6.04 -27.48
C ARG A 156 -15.30 -6.42 -28.27
N HIS A 157 -15.30 -7.57 -28.93
CA HIS A 157 -16.47 -8.05 -29.67
C HIS A 157 -17.68 -8.25 -28.76
N ARG A 158 -17.49 -8.92 -27.62
CA ARG A 158 -18.56 -9.17 -26.66
C ARG A 158 -19.12 -7.88 -26.04
N LEU A 159 -18.25 -6.91 -25.71
CA LEU A 159 -18.70 -5.61 -25.17
C LEU A 159 -19.49 -4.82 -26.23
N LYS A 160 -19.09 -4.89 -27.50
CA LYS A 160 -19.82 -4.30 -28.62
C LYS A 160 -21.22 -4.91 -28.77
N GLU A 161 -21.35 -6.23 -28.66
CA GLU A 161 -22.66 -6.92 -28.69
C GLU A 161 -23.57 -6.50 -27.53
N GLN A 162 -22.99 -6.14 -26.38
CA GLN A 162 -23.71 -5.65 -25.20
C GLN A 162 -24.10 -4.17 -25.30
N GLY A 163 -23.87 -3.50 -26.44
CA GLY A 163 -24.26 -2.10 -26.66
C GLY A 163 -23.30 -1.07 -26.08
N PHE A 164 -22.09 -1.45 -25.64
CA PHE A 164 -21.08 -0.49 -25.25
C PHE A 164 -20.59 0.30 -26.47
N SER A 165 -20.60 1.63 -26.35
CA SER A 165 -20.22 2.58 -27.41
C SER A 165 -18.88 2.19 -28.05
N THR A 166 -18.85 2.11 -29.38
CA THR A 166 -17.69 1.63 -30.15
C THR A 166 -16.75 2.73 -30.63
N VAL A 167 -16.63 3.84 -29.89
CA VAL A 167 -15.68 4.91 -30.23
C VAL A 167 -14.29 4.58 -29.65
N TRP A 168 -13.75 3.42 -30.01
CA TRP A 168 -12.42 2.95 -29.58
C TRP A 168 -11.44 2.95 -30.72
#